data_AF-A0A810E502-F1
#
_entry.id   AF-A0A810E502-F1
#
_cell.length_a   1.000
_cell.length_b   1.000
_cell.length_c   1.000
_cell.angle_alpha   90.00
_cell.angle_beta   90.00
_cell.angle_gamma   90.00
#
_symmetry.space_group_name_H-M   'P 1'
#
loop_
_entity.id
_entity.type
_entity.pdbx_description
1 polymer ?
#
loop_
_entity_poly.entity_id
_entity_poly.type
_entity_poly.pdbx_seq_one_letter_code
_entity_poly.pdbx_strand_id
1 'polypeptide(L)'
;MKPILSKAQIDYMKAKNKFENTAKIMEKEIEAKRALQEITQEVMEELVQATGFHDAYNDLVIAENALIDWSHSTIKHEKSYRENREAIDALYNNVNSSPEKRQELIQLSMKIR
;
A
#
# COMPACT_ATOMS: atom_id res chain seq x y z
N MET A 1 -0.22 11.22 25.17
CA MET A 1 0.00 9.82 24.75
C MET A 1 0.14 9.78 23.24
N LYS A 2 1.14 9.09 22.69
CA LYS A 2 1.18 8.82 21.25
C LYS A 2 -0.06 7.98 20.88
N PRO A 3 -0.76 8.25 19.77
CA PRO A 3 -1.90 7.43 19.35
C PRO A 3 -1.47 5.97 19.25
N ILE A 4 -2.23 5.06 19.85
CA ILE A 4 -1.99 3.62 19.71
C ILE A 4 -2.51 3.26 18.32
N LEU A 5 -1.60 3.10 17.36
CA LEU A 5 -1.94 2.67 16.02
C LEU A 5 -2.50 1.24 16.08
N SER A 6 -3.50 0.96 15.24
CA SER A 6 -4.03 -0.39 15.09
C SER A 6 -2.99 -1.30 14.44
N LYS A 7 -3.16 -2.61 14.61
CA LYS A 7 -2.28 -3.60 13.96
C LYS A 7 -2.22 -3.38 12.45
N ALA A 8 -3.36 -3.11 11.80
CA ALA A 8 -3.45 -2.87 10.37
C ALA A 8 -2.65 -1.62 9.93
N GLN A 9 -2.72 -0.53 10.71
CA GLN A 9 -1.94 0.69 10.46
C GLN A 9 -0.43 0.44 10.61
N ILE A 10 -0.02 -0.33 11.62
CA ILE A 10 1.38 -0.71 11.85
C ILE A 10 1.90 -1.60 10.73
N ASP A 11 1.13 -2.60 10.32
CA ASP A 11 1.53 -3.56 9.29
C ASP A 11 1.63 -2.87 7.92
N TYR A 12 0.70 -1.97 7.58
CA TYR A 12 0.82 -1.12 6.39
C TYR A 12 2.09 -0.25 6.42
N MET A 13 2.37 0.43 7.54
CA MET A 13 3.60 1.23 7.65
C MET A 13 4.87 0.40 7.46
N LYS A 14 4.92 -0.81 8.01
CA LYS A 14 6.07 -1.72 7.84
C LYS A 14 6.22 -2.15 6.39
N ALA A 15 5.13 -2.56 5.74
CA ALA A 15 5.14 -2.97 4.33
C ALA A 15 5.54 -1.80 3.42
N LYS A 16 5.01 -0.60 3.66
CA LYS A 16 5.38 0.63 2.93
C LYS A 16 6.86 0.95 3.07
N ASN A 17 7.39 0.92 4.30
CA ASN A 17 8.81 1.16 4.53
C ASN A 17 9.70 0.10 3.84
N LYS A 18 9.28 -1.17 3.87
CA LYS A 18 9.98 -2.25 3.16
C LYS A 18 10.00 -1.98 1.65
N PHE A 19 8.85 -1.67 1.06
CA PHE A 19 8.72 -1.32 -0.35
C PHE A 19 9.58 -0.12 -0.74
N GLU A 20 9.52 0.99 0.00
CA GLU A 20 10.32 2.18 -0.29
C GLU A 20 11.83 1.92 -0.21
N ASN A 21 12.27 1.11 0.76
CA ASN A 21 13.67 0.73 0.87
C ASN A 21 14.11 -0.17 -0.28
N THR A 22 13.28 -1.16 -0.65
CA THR A 22 13.55 -2.03 -1.80
C THR A 22 13.54 -1.25 -3.12
N ALA A 23 12.64 -0.29 -3.29
CA ALA A 23 12.59 0.58 -4.46
C ALA A 23 13.89 1.38 -4.62
N LYS A 24 14.43 1.94 -3.53
CA LYS A 24 15.73 2.64 -3.54
C LYS A 24 16.90 1.73 -3.89
N ILE A 25 16.85 0.47 -3.47
CA ILE A 25 17.88 -0.52 -3.84
C ILE A 25 17.77 -0.83 -5.34
N MET A 26 16.56 -1.09 -5.81
CA MET A 26 16.30 -1.36 -7.23
C MET A 26 16.74 -0.21 -8.14
N GLU A 27 16.45 1.03 -7.76
CA GLU A 27 16.89 2.22 -8.51
C GLU A 27 18.42 2.27 -8.63
N LYS A 28 19.14 2.04 -7.53
CA LYS A 28 20.61 1.99 -7.53
C LYS A 28 21.16 0.85 -8.39
N GLU A 29 20.56 -0.33 -8.32
CA GLU A 29 20.99 -1.49 -9.13
C GLU A 29 20.73 -1.26 -10.63
N ILE A 30 19.60 -0.64 -10.98
CA ILE A 30 19.30 -0.25 -12.36
C ILE A 30 20.35 0.76 -12.87
N GLU A 31 20.68 1.79 -12.10
CA GLU A 31 21.69 2.78 -12.48
C GLU A 31 23.07 2.13 -12.68
N ALA A 32 23.48 1.26 -11.76
CA ALA A 32 24.75 0.53 -11.84
C ALA A 32 24.81 -0.38 -13.08
N LYS A 33 23.72 -1.11 -13.37
CA LYS A 33 23.62 -1.97 -14.56
C LYS A 33 23.58 -1.16 -15.85
N ARG A 34 22.87 -0.03 -15.87
CA ARG A 34 22.76 0.86 -17.04
C ARG A 34 24.11 1.46 -17.43
N ALA A 35 25.01 1.67 -16.48
CA ALA A 35 26.37 2.12 -16.75
C ALA A 35 27.25 1.06 -17.44
N LEU A 36 26.88 -0.23 -17.36
CA LEU A 36 27.65 -1.35 -17.89
C LEU A 36 27.04 -1.96 -19.15
N GLN A 37 25.71 -1.93 -19.27
CA GLN A 37 24.97 -2.55 -20.37
C GLN A 37 23.60 -1.89 -20.58
N GLU A 38 22.99 -2.14 -21.72
CA GLU A 38 21.61 -1.77 -21.97
C GLU A 38 20.67 -2.59 -21.05
N ILE A 39 19.63 -1.94 -20.52
CA ILE A 39 18.63 -2.60 -19.69
C ILE A 39 17.58 -3.22 -20.61
N THR A 40 17.76 -4.49 -20.95
CA THR A 40 16.76 -5.29 -21.64
C THR A 40 15.66 -5.74 -20.66
N GLN A 41 14.57 -6.29 -21.20
CA GLN A 41 13.49 -6.85 -20.37
C GLN A 41 14.01 -7.97 -19.45
N GLU A 42 14.87 -8.85 -19.95
CA GLU A 42 15.42 -9.97 -19.16
C GLU A 42 16.26 -9.46 -17.98
N VAL A 43 17.11 -8.45 -18.21
CA VAL A 43 17.91 -7.82 -17.15
C VAL A 43 17.01 -7.14 -16.12
N MET A 44 15.91 -6.53 -16.55
CA MET A 44 14.95 -5.91 -15.63
C MET A 44 14.21 -6.95 -14.79
N GLU A 45 13.80 -8.07 -15.38
CA GLU A 45 13.16 -9.18 -14.65
C GLU A 45 14.10 -9.80 -13.61
N GLU A 46 15.38 -10.00 -13.98
CA GLU A 46 16.42 -10.45 -13.04
C GLU A 46 16.57 -9.46 -11.88
N LEU A 47 16.61 -8.15 -12.16
CA LEU A 47 16.72 -7.11 -11.13
C LEU A 47 15.50 -7.09 -10.20
N VAL A 48 14.30 -7.22 -10.74
CA VAL A 48 13.05 -7.29 -9.96
C VAL A 48 13.07 -8.49 -9.01
N GLN A 49 13.51 -9.65 -9.49
CA GLN A 49 13.62 -10.86 -8.66
C GLN A 49 14.75 -10.75 -7.63
N ALA A 50 15.95 -10.32 -8.04
CA ALA A 50 17.13 -10.23 -7.18
C ALA A 50 16.94 -9.22 -6.03
N THR A 51 16.24 -8.11 -6.28
CA THR A 51 15.96 -7.10 -5.27
C THR A 51 14.76 -7.45 -4.39
N GLY A 52 13.96 -8.45 -4.77
CA GLY A 52 12.69 -8.78 -4.11
C GLY A 52 11.63 -7.69 -4.27
N PHE A 53 11.73 -6.87 -5.33
CA PHE A 53 10.81 -5.75 -5.55
C PHE A 53 9.37 -6.24 -5.76
N HIS A 54 9.19 -7.33 -6.50
CA HIS A 54 7.87 -7.92 -6.72
C HIS A 54 7.22 -8.37 -5.40
N ASP A 55 7.98 -9.05 -4.54
CA ASP A 55 7.48 -9.51 -3.24
C ASP A 55 7.16 -8.34 -2.32
N ALA A 56 8.02 -7.32 -2.28
CA ALA A 56 7.78 -6.11 -1.48
C ALA A 56 6.54 -5.34 -1.95
N TYR A 57 6.28 -5.31 -3.25
CA TYR A 57 5.07 -4.71 -3.82
C TYR A 57 3.81 -5.52 -3.45
N ASN A 58 3.86 -6.85 -3.57
CA ASN A 58 2.76 -7.72 -3.20
C ASN A 58 2.43 -7.60 -1.70
N ASP A 59 3.45 -7.57 -0.84
CA ASP A 59 3.31 -7.35 0.60
C ASP A 59 2.61 -6.01 0.91
N LEU A 60 2.97 -4.95 0.17
CA LEU A 60 2.34 -3.64 0.31
C LEU A 60 0.86 -3.70 -0.06
N VAL A 61 0.52 -4.28 -1.21
CA VAL A 61 -0.88 -4.41 -1.66
C VAL A 61 -1.71 -5.23 -0.67
N ILE A 62 -1.16 -6.31 -0.11
CA ILE A 62 -1.83 -7.11 0.92
C ILE A 62 -2.09 -6.27 2.17
N ALA A 63 -1.10 -5.49 2.61
CA ALA A 63 -1.24 -4.64 3.79
C ALA A 63 -2.22 -3.48 3.57
N GLU A 64 -2.26 -2.90 2.36
CA GLU A 64 -3.26 -1.90 1.97
C GLU A 64 -4.68 -2.46 2.03
N ASN A 65 -4.90 -3.66 1.48
CA ASN A 65 -6.21 -4.32 1.52
C ASN A 65 -6.65 -4.57 2.97
N ALA A 66 -5.75 -5.09 3.80
CA ALA A 66 -6.03 -5.32 5.21
C ALA A 66 -6.35 -4.02 5.98
N LEU A 67 -5.67 -2.91 5.63
CA LEU A 67 -5.94 -1.59 6.22
C LEU A 67 -7.32 -1.05 5.81
N ILE A 68 -7.69 -1.23 4.54
CA ILE A 68 -8.99 -0.84 3.99
C ILE A 68 -10.12 -1.67 4.65
N ASP A 69 -9.95 -2.99 4.78
CA ASP A 69 -10.95 -3.85 5.40
C ASP A 69 -11.12 -3.53 6.90
N TRP A 70 -10.01 -3.28 7.59
CA TRP A 70 -10.02 -2.84 8.98
C TRP A 70 -10.72 -1.48 9.13
N SER A 71 -10.45 -0.52 8.24
CA SER A 71 -11.10 0.78 8.32
C SER A 71 -12.60 0.68 8.06
N HIS A 72 -13.03 -0.12 7.08
CA HIS A 72 -14.45 -0.38 6.82
C HIS A 72 -15.15 -0.99 8.02
N SER A 73 -14.49 -1.92 8.71
CA SER A 73 -15.03 -2.56 9.90
C SER A 73 -15.10 -1.60 11.10
N THR A 74 -14.12 -0.71 11.23
CA THR A 74 -14.03 0.22 12.36
C THR A 74 -15.06 1.35 12.25
N ILE A 75 -15.22 1.94 11.05
CA ILE A 75 -16.17 3.04 10.85
C ILE A 75 -17.64 2.63 11.00
N LYS A 76 -17.96 1.32 10.87
CA LYS A 76 -19.34 0.80 11.06
C LYS A 76 -19.93 1.12 12.43
N HIS A 77 -19.09 1.38 13.42
CA HIS A 77 -19.51 1.75 14.77
C HIS A 77 -19.77 3.25 14.93
N GLU A 78 -19.39 4.09 13.96
CA GLU A 78 -19.62 5.52 14.00
C GLU A 78 -21.04 5.91 13.61
N LYS A 79 -21.54 7.00 14.21
CA LYS A 79 -22.86 7.55 13.90
C LYS A 79 -22.95 8.04 12.44
N SER A 80 -21.87 8.62 11.95
CA SER A 80 -21.66 9.07 10.56
C SER A 80 -21.88 7.94 9.54
N TYR A 81 -21.48 6.71 9.88
CA TYR A 81 -21.69 5.54 9.04
C TYR A 81 -23.16 5.14 8.95
N ARG A 82 -23.91 5.22 10.06
CA ARG A 82 -25.35 4.91 10.05
C ARG A 82 -26.15 5.89 9.19
N GLU A 83 -25.72 7.15 9.15
CA GLU A 83 -26.37 8.20 8.37
C GLU A 83 -26.05 8.12 6.87
N ASN A 84 -24.89 7.58 6.49
CA ASN A 84 -24.41 7.57 5.08
C ASN A 84 -23.98 6.17 4.60
N ARG A 85 -24.59 5.12 5.15
CA ARG A 85 -24.15 3.72 4.96
C ARG A 85 -23.95 3.35 3.49
N GLU A 86 -24.93 3.62 2.64
CA GLU A 86 -24.88 3.24 1.22
C GLU A 86 -23.75 3.94 0.47
N ALA A 87 -23.55 5.23 0.72
CA ALA A 87 -22.48 6.00 0.09
C ALA A 87 -21.09 5.51 0.53
N ILE A 88 -20.93 5.16 1.81
CA ILE A 88 -19.68 4.63 2.34
C ILE A 88 -19.44 3.22 1.82
N ASP A 89 -20.41 2.32 1.87
CA ASP A 89 -20.25 0.96 1.33
C ASP A 89 -19.95 1.00 -0.18
N ALA A 90 -20.57 1.91 -0.94
CA ALA A 90 -20.25 2.12 -2.35
C ALA A 90 -18.81 2.63 -2.57
N LEU A 91 -18.28 3.48 -1.68
CA LEU A 91 -16.88 3.94 -1.76
C LEU A 91 -15.91 2.78 -1.57
N TYR A 92 -16.12 1.94 -0.56
CA TYR A 92 -15.28 0.77 -0.28
C TYR A 92 -15.37 -0.29 -1.40
N ASN A 93 -16.57 -0.54 -1.94
CA ASN A 93 -16.75 -1.47 -3.07
C ASN A 93 -16.06 -0.97 -4.34
N ASN A 94 -15.94 0.35 -4.51
CA ASN A 94 -15.29 0.97 -5.66
C ASN A 94 -13.83 1.36 -5.38
N VAL A 95 -13.19 0.83 -4.33
CA VAL A 95 -11.80 1.17 -4.00
C VAL A 95 -10.80 0.80 -5.11
N ASN A 96 -11.12 -0.24 -5.89
CA ASN A 96 -10.31 -0.66 -7.04
C ASN A 96 -10.63 0.13 -8.32
N SER A 97 -11.58 1.08 -8.29
CA SER A 97 -12.00 1.84 -9.49
C SER A 97 -10.94 2.84 -9.95
N SER A 98 -10.10 3.34 -9.05
CA SER A 98 -8.94 4.16 -9.41
C SER A 98 -7.84 4.10 -8.34
N PRO A 99 -6.55 4.19 -8.74
CA PRO A 99 -5.44 4.26 -7.79
C PRO A 99 -5.53 5.45 -6.83
N GLU A 100 -6.03 6.59 -7.31
CA GLU A 100 -6.15 7.83 -6.53
C GLU A 100 -7.16 7.66 -5.39
N LYS A 101 -8.31 7.02 -5.67
CA LYS A 101 -9.32 6.72 -4.65
C LYS A 101 -8.81 5.74 -3.61
N ARG A 102 -8.05 4.71 -4.03
CA ARG A 102 -7.39 3.79 -3.10
C ARG A 102 -6.46 4.55 -2.17
N GLN A 103 -5.63 5.44 -2.71
CA GLN A 103 -4.69 6.22 -1.92
C GLN A 103 -5.41 7.14 -0.93
N GLU A 104 -6.48 7.81 -1.35
CA GLU A 104 -7.32 8.63 -0.46
C GLU A 104 -7.88 7.79 0.70
N LEU A 105 -8.42 6.62 0.40
CA LEU A 105 -8.98 5.71 1.40
C LEU A 105 -7.92 5.21 2.40
N ILE A 106 -6.72 4.90 1.93
CA ILE A 106 -5.57 4.55 2.79
C ILE A 106 -5.23 5.71 3.72
N GLN A 107 -5.16 6.94 3.21
CA GLN A 107 -4.86 8.13 4.03
C GLN A 107 -5.94 8.39 5.09
N LEU A 108 -7.22 8.18 4.75
CA LEU A 108 -8.32 8.26 5.71
C LEU A 108 -8.21 7.15 6.77
N SER A 109 -7.92 5.92 6.35
CA SER A 109 -7.75 4.77 7.23
C SER A 109 -6.63 4.99 8.26
N MET A 110 -5.53 5.65 7.86
CA MET A 110 -4.43 6.01 8.77
C MET A 110 -4.80 7.09 9.81
N LYS A 111 -5.91 7.82 9.62
CA LYS A 111 -6.37 8.87 10.55
C LYS A 111 -7.37 8.36 11.59
N ILE A 112 -7.92 7.16 11.41
CA ILE A 112 -8.86 6.52 12.34
C ILE A 112 -8.15 6.23 13.68
N ARG A 113 -8.83 6.54 14.80
CA ARG A 113 -8.33 6.39 16.18
C ARG A 113 -9.30 5.62 17.05
#